data_AF-A0A630NFX7-F1
#
_entry.id   AF-A0A630NFX7-F1
#
_cell.length_a   1.000
_cell.length_b   1.000
_cell.length_c   1.000
_cell.angle_alpha   90.00
_cell.angle_beta   90.00
_cell.angle_gamma   90.00
#
_symmetry.space_group_name_H-M   'P 1'
#
loop_
_entity.id
_entity.type
_entity.pdbx_description
1 polymer ?
#
loop_
_entity_poly.entity_id
_entity_poly.type
_entity_poly.pdbx_seq_one_letter_code
_entity_poly.pdbx_strand_id
1 'polypeptide(L)'
;MNKLLIVLFACILLSGCDKKSDDVLLTEAKLSVKSTLENSYKQGECRRWQSMSSNEIAPKARMIAVCDSNFNISNGVVFSEMKVYRHKRGSAVCGIVSGETDISKIGAKFVYVDSNESPFIKMSKYPVLLSGGESSRKLTEQLIDVFNRSYESWCN
;
A
#
# COMPACT_ATOMS: atom_id res chain seq x y z
N MET A 1 -8.61 19.38 -68.72
CA MET A 1 -9.45 18.45 -67.95
C MET A 1 -8.90 18.33 -66.54
N ASN A 2 -9.79 18.51 -65.56
CA ASN A 2 -9.73 18.24 -64.12
C ASN A 2 -8.82 19.08 -63.19
N LYS A 3 -9.51 20.04 -62.55
CA LYS A 3 -9.22 20.68 -61.28
C LYS A 3 -9.57 19.73 -60.10
N LEU A 4 -8.94 19.99 -58.96
CA LEU A 4 -9.36 19.72 -57.58
C LEU A 4 -9.38 18.28 -57.04
N LEU A 5 -9.17 18.20 -55.71
CA LEU A 5 -9.42 17.11 -54.75
C LEU A 5 -8.30 16.05 -54.67
N ILE A 6 -7.60 15.78 -53.55
CA ILE A 6 -7.89 15.97 -52.12
C ILE A 6 -6.57 16.04 -51.34
N VAL A 7 -6.39 17.17 -50.65
CA VAL A 7 -5.72 17.24 -49.35
C VAL A 7 -6.59 16.44 -48.38
N LEU A 8 -6.16 15.28 -47.87
CA LEU A 8 -6.60 14.67 -46.60
C LEU A 8 -5.98 13.27 -46.45
N PHE A 9 -4.80 13.17 -45.85
CA PHE A 9 -4.51 12.08 -44.91
C PHE A 9 -3.54 12.56 -43.82
N ALA A 10 -3.80 13.80 -43.37
CA ALA A 10 -3.39 14.26 -42.05
C ALA A 10 -4.59 14.04 -41.11
N CYS A 11 -4.95 12.78 -40.88
CA CYS A 11 -5.91 12.40 -39.86
C CYS A 11 -5.20 11.54 -38.81
N ILE A 12 -4.71 12.24 -37.79
CA ILE A 12 -5.03 11.89 -36.40
C ILE A 12 -4.50 10.51 -35.99
N LEU A 13 -3.17 10.41 -35.88
CA LEU A 13 -2.63 9.83 -34.65
C LEU A 13 -2.55 10.95 -33.62
N LEU A 14 -3.73 11.43 -33.18
CA LEU A 14 -3.81 11.88 -31.80
C LEU A 14 -3.57 10.61 -31.01
N SER A 15 -2.31 10.34 -30.66
CA SER A 15 -2.00 9.51 -29.49
C SER A 15 -2.60 10.26 -28.30
N GLY A 16 -3.91 10.13 -28.14
CA GLY A 16 -4.58 10.51 -26.92
C GLY A 16 -3.83 9.79 -25.81
N CYS A 17 -3.41 10.54 -24.80
CA CYS A 17 -3.11 9.96 -23.50
C CYS A 17 -4.37 9.23 -23.02
N ASP A 18 -4.58 8.01 -23.49
CA ASP A 18 -5.64 7.16 -22.98
C ASP A 18 -5.30 6.90 -21.52
N LYS A 19 -6.10 7.52 -20.65
CA LYS A 19 -5.96 7.32 -19.22
C LYS A 19 -6.12 5.83 -18.96
N LYS A 20 -5.24 5.25 -18.14
CA LYS A 20 -5.33 3.84 -17.74
C LYS A 20 -6.76 3.47 -17.36
N SER A 21 -7.20 2.27 -17.75
CA SER A 21 -8.51 1.75 -17.38
C SER A 21 -8.57 1.50 -15.87
N ASP A 22 -9.79 1.45 -15.32
CA ASP A 22 -9.98 1.17 -13.90
C ASP A 22 -9.41 -0.21 -13.52
N ASP A 23 -9.58 -1.22 -14.37
CA ASP A 23 -9.05 -2.57 -14.13
C ASP A 23 -7.51 -2.61 -14.05
N VAL A 24 -6.84 -1.83 -14.90
CA VAL A 24 -5.37 -1.69 -14.86
C VAL A 24 -4.96 -1.02 -13.55
N LEU A 25 -5.60 0.09 -13.18
CA LEU A 25 -5.30 0.81 -11.93
C LEU A 25 -5.54 -0.07 -10.69
N LEU A 26 -6.64 -0.83 -10.66
CA LEU A 26 -6.94 -1.75 -9.57
C LEU A 26 -5.90 -2.87 -9.47
N THR A 27 -5.42 -3.37 -10.60
CA THR A 27 -4.39 -4.43 -10.65
C THR A 27 -3.03 -3.90 -10.19
N GLU A 28 -2.60 -2.75 -10.70
CA GLU A 28 -1.35 -2.10 -10.30
C GLU A 28 -1.36 -1.74 -8.80
N ALA A 29 -2.49 -1.23 -8.29
CA ALA A 29 -2.65 -0.95 -6.86
C ALA A 29 -2.46 -2.22 -6.01
N LYS A 30 -3.08 -3.34 -6.39
CA LYS A 30 -2.92 -4.62 -5.68
C LYS A 30 -1.46 -5.08 -5.68
N LEU A 31 -0.79 -5.00 -6.82
CA LEU A 31 0.62 -5.41 -6.96
C LEU A 31 1.55 -4.51 -6.12
N SER A 32 1.36 -3.20 -6.21
CA SER A 32 2.16 -2.21 -5.48
C SER A 32 2.00 -2.35 -3.96
N VAL A 33 0.76 -2.54 -3.48
CA VAL A 33 0.49 -2.81 -2.06
C VAL A 33 1.12 -4.13 -1.63
N LYS A 34 0.93 -5.23 -2.37
CA LYS A 34 1.56 -6.52 -2.04
C LYS A 34 3.07 -6.40 -1.94
N SER A 35 3.73 -5.79 -2.92
CA SER A 35 5.18 -5.60 -2.93
C SER A 35 5.66 -4.78 -1.72
N THR A 36 4.92 -3.73 -1.34
CA THR A 36 5.26 -2.91 -0.16
C THR A 36 5.14 -3.71 1.14
N LEU A 37 4.10 -4.54 1.25
CA LEU A 37 3.92 -5.41 2.43
C LEU A 37 4.98 -6.52 2.48
N GLU A 38 5.33 -7.11 1.34
CA GLU A 38 6.41 -8.12 1.21
C GLU A 38 7.76 -7.53 1.66
N ASN A 39 8.10 -6.33 1.19
CA ASN A 39 9.33 -5.63 1.57
C ASN A 39 9.39 -5.28 3.06
N SER A 40 8.23 -5.16 3.71
CA SER A 40 8.14 -4.89 5.15
C SER A 40 8.24 -6.17 6.01
N TYR A 41 7.94 -7.34 5.43
CA TYR A 41 7.97 -8.61 6.14
C TYR A 41 9.37 -9.22 6.18
N LYS A 42 9.87 -9.47 7.39
CA LYS A 42 11.19 -10.09 7.60
C LYS A 42 11.03 -11.58 7.85
N GLN A 43 11.15 -12.37 6.78
CA GLN A 43 10.97 -13.82 6.84
C GLN A 43 11.88 -14.46 7.91
N GLY A 44 11.28 -15.28 8.78
CA GLY A 44 11.99 -15.98 9.85
C GLY A 44 12.29 -15.15 11.10
N GLU A 45 12.04 -13.84 11.09
CA GLU A 45 12.31 -12.97 12.26
C GLU A 45 11.42 -13.35 13.45
N CYS A 46 10.12 -13.56 13.25
CA CYS A 46 9.23 -14.00 14.33
C CYS A 46 9.68 -15.32 14.96
N ARG A 47 10.06 -16.33 14.14
CA ARG A 47 10.56 -17.62 14.65
C ARG A 47 11.80 -17.45 15.52
N ARG A 48 12.71 -16.54 15.14
CA ARG A 48 13.89 -16.21 15.95
C ARG A 48 13.49 -15.61 17.30
N TRP A 49 12.55 -14.66 17.32
CA TRP A 49 12.07 -14.06 18.56
C TRP A 49 11.25 -15.01 19.44
N GLN A 50 10.50 -15.93 18.84
CA GLN A 50 9.85 -17.02 19.56
C GLN A 50 10.88 -17.88 20.29
N SER A 51 11.95 -18.31 19.60
CA SER A 51 13.04 -19.06 20.22
C SER A 51 13.73 -18.28 21.36
N MET A 52 14.06 -17.00 21.15
CA MET A 52 14.66 -16.17 22.21
C MET A 52 13.73 -16.00 23.42
N SER A 53 12.43 -15.87 23.20
CA SER A 53 11.46 -15.75 24.29
C SER A 53 11.26 -17.06 25.04
N SER A 54 11.23 -18.21 24.35
CA SER A 54 11.08 -19.53 24.97
C SER A 54 12.30 -19.94 25.80
N ASN A 55 13.48 -19.45 25.45
CA ASN A 55 14.72 -19.66 26.21
C ASN A 55 14.99 -18.55 27.25
N GLU A 56 13.99 -17.71 27.55
CA GLU A 56 14.08 -16.61 28.53
C GLU A 56 15.15 -15.54 28.25
N ILE A 57 15.70 -15.51 27.03
CA ILE A 57 16.69 -14.53 26.57
C ILE A 57 16.04 -13.16 26.32
N ALA A 58 14.76 -13.16 25.91
CA ALA A 58 14.01 -11.94 25.60
C ALA A 58 12.61 -11.94 26.24
N PRO A 59 12.09 -10.78 26.64
CA PRO A 59 10.72 -10.68 27.16
C PRO A 59 9.68 -11.10 26.11
N LYS A 60 8.66 -11.84 26.55
CA LYS A 60 7.51 -12.25 25.70
C LYS A 60 6.85 -11.07 24.98
N ALA A 61 6.74 -9.92 25.65
CA ALA A 61 6.18 -8.71 25.06
C ALA A 61 6.95 -8.25 23.81
N ARG A 62 8.29 -8.43 23.79
CA ARG A 62 9.10 -8.07 22.63
C ARG A 62 8.89 -9.04 21.46
N MET A 63 8.73 -10.33 21.75
CA MET A 63 8.38 -11.32 20.72
C MET A 63 7.02 -11.01 20.09
N ILE A 64 6.00 -10.71 20.91
CA ILE A 64 4.67 -10.31 20.41
C ILE A 64 4.79 -9.06 19.52
N ALA A 65 5.53 -8.04 19.97
CA ALA A 65 5.71 -6.81 19.20
C ALA A 65 6.33 -7.03 17.81
N VAL A 66 7.20 -8.03 17.66
CA VAL A 66 7.81 -8.36 16.37
C VAL A 66 6.85 -9.20 15.54
N CYS A 67 6.35 -10.31 16.11
CA CYS A 67 5.50 -11.27 15.42
C CYS A 67 4.12 -10.73 15.02
N ASP A 68 3.64 -9.67 15.67
CA ASP A 68 2.29 -9.13 15.46
C ASP A 68 2.25 -7.73 14.81
N SER A 69 3.33 -7.32 14.15
CA SER A 69 3.47 -5.96 13.60
C SER A 69 3.29 -5.86 12.09
N ASN A 70 3.62 -6.90 11.33
CA ASN A 70 3.63 -6.88 9.87
C ASN A 70 2.78 -8.01 9.30
N PHE A 71 2.31 -7.85 8.07
CA PHE A 71 1.66 -8.92 7.33
C PHE A 71 2.65 -10.05 7.05
N ASN A 72 2.27 -11.28 7.36
CA ASN A 72 2.91 -12.46 6.80
C ASN A 72 2.27 -12.74 5.44
N ILE A 73 2.92 -12.26 4.37
CA ILE A 73 2.36 -12.35 3.01
C ILE A 73 2.25 -13.80 2.51
N SER A 74 2.99 -14.73 3.10
CA SER A 74 2.88 -16.16 2.77
C SER A 74 1.49 -16.73 3.12
N ASN A 75 0.78 -16.12 4.08
CA ASN A 75 -0.60 -16.50 4.44
C ASN A 75 -1.64 -15.89 3.48
N GLY A 76 -1.21 -15.09 2.51
CA GLY A 76 -2.08 -14.39 1.59
C GLY A 76 -2.71 -13.12 2.17
N VAL A 77 -3.27 -12.31 1.27
CA VAL A 77 -3.97 -11.08 1.61
C VAL A 77 -5.24 -10.95 0.77
N VAL A 78 -6.24 -10.29 1.35
CA VAL A 78 -7.53 -10.02 0.73
C VAL A 78 -7.72 -8.52 0.60
N PHE A 79 -8.09 -8.07 -0.60
CA PHE A 79 -8.40 -6.68 -0.87
C PHE A 79 -9.91 -6.47 -0.86
N SER A 80 -10.37 -5.39 -0.21
CA SER A 80 -11.77 -5.00 -0.11
C SER A 80 -11.94 -3.49 -0.23
N GLU A 81 -13.17 -3.05 -0.47
CA GLU A 81 -13.54 -1.62 -0.52
C GLU A 81 -12.68 -0.80 -1.49
N MET A 82 -12.21 -1.44 -2.57
CA MET A 82 -11.38 -0.78 -3.57
C MET A 82 -12.22 0.13 -4.46
N LYS A 83 -11.79 1.39 -4.58
CA LYS A 83 -12.43 2.38 -5.45
C LYS A 83 -11.39 3.20 -6.20
N VAL A 84 -11.65 3.43 -7.48
CA VAL A 84 -10.84 4.31 -8.34
C VAL A 84 -11.35 5.75 -8.21
N TYR A 85 -10.41 6.68 -8.05
CA TYR A 85 -10.66 8.11 -7.99
C TYR A 85 -9.90 8.79 -9.13
N ARG A 86 -10.63 9.55 -9.94
CA ARG A 86 -10.08 10.25 -11.12
C ARG A 86 -10.00 11.74 -10.84
N HIS A 87 -8.79 12.27 -10.77
CA HIS A 87 -8.53 13.70 -10.55
C HIS A 87 -7.92 14.34 -11.81
N LYS A 88 -7.94 15.68 -11.89
CA LYS A 88 -7.23 16.40 -12.97
C LYS A 88 -5.73 16.13 -12.96
N ARG A 89 -5.17 15.96 -11.76
CA ARG A 89 -3.73 15.76 -11.52
C ARG A 89 -3.27 14.30 -11.58
N GLY A 90 -4.17 13.34 -11.78
CA GLY A 90 -3.84 11.91 -11.78
C GLY A 90 -4.98 11.02 -11.30
N SER A 91 -4.76 9.71 -11.34
CA SER A 91 -5.71 8.72 -10.81
C SER A 91 -5.15 8.11 -9.53
N ALA A 92 -6.04 7.73 -8.62
CA ALA A 92 -5.71 7.03 -7.39
C ALA A 92 -6.65 5.85 -7.16
N VAL A 93 -6.18 4.87 -6.39
CA VAL A 93 -6.98 3.74 -5.91
C VAL A 93 -6.88 3.71 -4.40
N CYS A 94 -8.02 3.74 -3.74
CA CYS A 94 -8.10 3.66 -2.29
C CYS A 94 -8.84 2.39 -1.90
N GLY A 95 -8.44 1.76 -0.80
CA GLY A 95 -9.10 0.55 -0.32
C GLY A 95 -8.51 0.00 0.97
N ILE A 96 -8.92 -1.22 1.28
CA ILE A 96 -8.49 -1.96 2.47
C ILE A 96 -7.80 -3.24 2.02
N VAL A 97 -6.73 -3.60 2.71
CA VAL A 97 -6.08 -4.90 2.63
C VAL A 97 -6.13 -5.57 4.00
N SER A 98 -6.55 -6.83 4.04
CA SER A 98 -6.65 -7.65 5.26
C SER A 98 -5.85 -8.94 5.10
N GLY A 99 -5.35 -9.47 6.21
CA GLY A 99 -4.55 -10.68 6.24
C GLY A 99 -4.16 -11.05 7.66
N GLU A 100 -3.01 -11.68 7.81
CA GLU A 100 -2.51 -12.17 9.09
C GLU A 100 -1.06 -11.75 9.31
N THR A 101 -0.71 -11.56 10.57
CA THR A 101 0.67 -11.55 11.06
C THR A 101 1.12 -12.99 11.30
N ASP A 102 2.27 -13.20 11.93
CA ASP A 102 2.67 -14.55 12.33
C ASP A 102 1.80 -15.14 13.45
N ILE A 103 1.00 -14.32 14.17
CA ILE A 103 0.24 -14.78 15.34
C ILE A 103 -1.22 -14.32 15.41
N SER A 104 -1.68 -13.36 14.59
CA SER A 104 -3.09 -12.96 14.58
C SER A 104 -3.49 -12.14 13.34
N LYS A 105 -4.75 -11.70 13.23
CA LYS A 105 -5.25 -10.93 12.08
C LYS A 105 -4.71 -9.49 12.06
N ILE A 106 -4.53 -8.93 10.87
CA ILE A 106 -4.12 -7.53 10.64
C ILE A 106 -4.83 -6.97 9.41
N GLY A 107 -5.03 -5.65 9.39
CA GLY A 107 -5.53 -4.93 8.22
C GLY A 107 -4.76 -3.63 7.99
N ALA A 108 -4.95 -3.03 6.83
CA ALA A 108 -4.44 -1.71 6.53
C ALA A 108 -5.35 -0.99 5.53
N LYS A 109 -5.44 0.33 5.66
CA LYS A 109 -5.96 1.18 4.59
C LYS A 109 -4.81 1.58 3.68
N PHE A 110 -5.07 1.69 2.38
CA PHE A 110 -4.05 2.13 1.43
C PHE A 110 -4.57 3.20 0.46
N VAL A 111 -3.64 4.01 -0.03
CA VAL A 111 -3.82 4.96 -1.13
C VAL A 111 -2.70 4.71 -2.14
N TYR A 112 -3.07 4.15 -3.29
CA TYR A 112 -2.20 4.04 -4.45
C TYR A 112 -2.44 5.24 -5.37
N VAL A 113 -1.38 5.88 -5.83
CA VAL A 113 -1.45 6.99 -6.80
C VAL A 113 -0.64 6.55 -8.01
N ASP A 114 -1.23 6.65 -9.21
CA ASP A 114 -0.64 6.16 -10.47
C ASP A 114 0.74 6.79 -10.76
N SER A 115 0.97 8.02 -10.29
CA SER A 115 2.25 8.73 -10.44
C SER A 115 3.31 8.39 -9.38
N ASN A 116 2.97 7.59 -8.36
CA ASN A 116 3.85 7.34 -7.22
C ASN A 116 4.43 5.93 -7.26
N GLU A 117 5.69 5.79 -6.84
CA GLU A 117 6.37 4.50 -6.79
C GLU A 117 5.81 3.56 -5.70
N SER A 118 5.37 4.12 -4.58
CA SER A 118 4.88 3.35 -3.42
C SER A 118 3.55 3.89 -2.92
N PRO A 119 2.64 3.01 -2.47
CA PRO A 119 1.36 3.41 -1.92
C PRO A 119 1.54 3.93 -0.49
N PHE A 120 0.67 4.84 -0.07
CA PHE A 120 0.55 5.20 1.33
C PHE A 120 -0.23 4.11 2.05
N ILE A 121 0.33 3.51 3.10
CA ILE A 121 -0.32 2.44 3.87
C ILE A 121 -0.42 2.84 5.34
N LYS A 122 -1.63 2.71 5.89
CA LYS A 122 -1.91 2.87 7.33
C LYS A 122 -2.34 1.54 7.92
N MET A 123 -1.42 0.93 8.65
CA MET A 123 -1.60 -0.35 9.33
C MET A 123 -2.59 -0.22 10.49
N SER A 124 -3.41 -1.23 10.72
CA SER A 124 -4.30 -1.32 11.89
C SER A 124 -3.52 -1.60 13.18
N LYS A 125 -2.33 -2.16 13.04
CA LYS A 125 -1.36 -2.39 14.10
C LYS A 125 -0.11 -1.60 13.78
N TYR A 126 0.21 -0.62 14.61
CA TYR A 126 1.54 -0.03 14.57
C TYR A 126 2.43 -0.82 15.51
N PRO A 127 3.69 -1.10 15.12
CA PRO A 127 4.59 -1.92 15.93
C PRO A 127 4.67 -1.34 17.35
N VAL A 128 4.45 -2.17 18.37
CA VAL A 128 4.66 -1.80 19.79
C VAL A 128 6.14 -1.41 20.03
N LEU A 129 7.02 -1.82 19.13
CA LEU A 129 8.40 -1.35 19.01
C LEU A 129 8.54 0.17 18.89
N LEU A 130 7.53 0.87 18.36
CA LEU A 130 7.47 2.33 18.29
C LEU A 130 6.79 2.97 19.52
N SER A 131 6.43 2.19 20.53
CA SER A 131 5.71 2.67 21.72
C SER A 131 6.61 2.96 22.92
N GLY A 132 7.91 2.67 22.84
CA GLY A 132 8.81 2.72 23.99
C GLY A 132 9.34 4.12 24.33
N GLY A 133 9.27 5.09 23.41
CA GLY A 133 9.83 6.43 23.61
C GLY A 133 9.18 7.51 22.76
N GLU A 134 9.32 8.77 23.20
CA GLU A 134 8.65 9.95 22.62
C GLU A 134 8.89 10.09 21.11
N SER A 135 10.13 9.89 20.64
CA SER A 135 10.48 9.96 19.22
C SER A 135 9.72 8.95 18.37
N SER A 136 9.53 7.73 18.87
CA SER A 136 8.83 6.69 18.13
C SER A 136 7.32 6.93 18.06
N ARG A 137 6.76 7.54 19.11
CA ARG A 137 5.36 7.98 19.12
C ARG A 137 5.15 9.13 18.14
N LYS A 138 6.04 10.12 18.12
CA LYS A 138 6.03 11.23 17.14
C LYS A 138 6.14 10.74 15.70
N LEU A 139 7.00 9.75 15.43
CA LEU A 139 7.11 9.13 14.11
C LEU A 139 5.79 8.45 13.70
N THR A 140 5.14 7.73 14.62
CA THR A 140 3.85 7.09 14.35
C THR A 140 2.76 8.13 14.04
N GLU A 141 2.70 9.20 14.83
CA GLU A 141 1.78 10.33 14.60
C GLU A 141 2.02 10.98 13.23
N GLN A 142 3.29 11.22 12.86
CA GLN A 142 3.66 11.77 11.55
C GLN A 142 3.25 10.86 10.38
N LEU A 143 3.46 9.54 10.50
CA LEU A 143 3.06 8.58 9.47
C LEU A 143 1.53 8.55 9.30
N ILE A 144 0.79 8.57 10.41
CA ILE A 144 -0.68 8.63 10.37
C ILE A 144 -1.16 9.93 9.72
N ASP A 145 -0.54 11.06 10.04
CA ASP A 145 -0.87 12.37 9.50
C ASP A 145 -0.58 12.46 7.98
N VAL A 146 0.58 11.95 7.54
CA VAL A 146 0.91 11.83 6.10
C VAL A 146 -0.11 10.96 5.37
N PHE A 147 -0.50 9.83 5.95
CA PHE A 147 -1.53 8.98 5.37
C PHE A 147 -2.87 9.71 5.29
N ASN A 148 -3.33 10.32 6.39
CA ASN A 148 -4.63 10.99 6.44
C ASN A 148 -4.69 12.13 5.42
N ARG A 149 -3.63 12.96 5.32
CA ARG A 149 -3.55 14.00 4.27
C ARG A 149 -3.64 13.41 2.87
N SER A 150 -2.94 12.31 2.61
CA SER A 150 -2.97 11.65 1.30
C SER A 150 -4.37 11.09 1.00
N TYR A 151 -5.02 10.48 2.00
CA TYR A 151 -6.38 9.97 1.89
C TYR A 151 -7.39 11.08 1.60
N GLU A 152 -7.37 12.17 2.35
CA GLU A 152 -8.24 13.34 2.13
C GLU A 152 -8.03 13.95 0.74
N SER A 153 -6.79 13.95 0.25
CA SER A 153 -6.45 14.56 -1.04
C SER A 153 -6.87 13.70 -2.24
N TRP A 154 -6.92 12.37 -2.09
CA TRP A 154 -7.08 11.45 -3.23
C TRP A 154 -8.34 10.60 -3.17
N CYS A 155 -8.89 10.34 -1.98
CA CYS A 155 -9.98 9.37 -1.74
C CYS A 155 -11.31 10.03 -1.38
N ASN A 156 -11.39 11.36 -1.40
CA ASN A 156 -12.61 12.14 -1.21
C ASN A 156 -13.01 12.86 -2.50
#